data_AF-A0A955YDU3-F1
#
_entry.id   AF-A0A955YDU3-F1
#
_cell.length_a   1.000
_cell.length_b   1.000
_cell.length_c   1.000
_cell.angle_alpha   90.00
_cell.angle_beta   90.00
_cell.angle_gamma   90.00
#
_symmetry.space_group_name_H-M   'P 1'
#
loop_
_entity.id
_entity.type
_entity.pdbx_description
1 polymer ?
#
loop_
_entity_poly.entity_id
_entity_poly.type
_entity_poly.pdbx_seq_one_letter_code
_entity_poly.pdbx_strand_id
1 'polypeptide(L)' 'MKHVIETLADHPHLPEPGEDGDTFEANALQKAREIHAHARVPVIADDSGLEVTALDGAPGVH' A
#
# COMPACT_ATOMS: atom_id res chain seq x y z
N MET A 1 13.49 -21.13 -12.01
CA MET A 1 13.26 -19.70 -12.32
C MET A 1 13.43 -18.94 -11.01
N LYS A 2 14.25 -17.89 -10.96
CA LYS A 2 14.45 -17.09 -9.73
C LYS A 2 13.57 -15.86 -9.84
N HIS A 3 12.65 -15.69 -8.90
CA HIS A 3 11.88 -14.45 -8.77
C HIS A 3 12.74 -13.45 -8.01
N VAL A 4 12.84 -12.23 -8.52
CA VAL A 4 13.50 -11.10 -7.86
C VAL A 4 12.40 -10.22 -7.27
N ILE A 5 12.56 -9.84 -6.00
CA ILE A 5 11.67 -8.89 -5.32
C ILE A 5 12.48 -7.61 -5.16
N GLU A 6 11.91 -6.51 -5.60
CA GLU A 6 12.47 -5.16 -5.48
C GLU A 6 11.52 -4.32 -4.64
N THR A 7 12.07 -3.32 -3.97
CA THR A 7 11.34 -2.38 -3.11
C THR A 7 11.29 -1.01 -3.77
N LEU A 8 10.45 -0.09 -3.29
CA LEU A 8 10.45 1.29 -3.78
C LEU A 8 11.80 2.00 -3.53
N ALA A 9 12.58 1.58 -2.53
CA ALA A 9 13.92 2.11 -2.27
C ALA A 9 14.92 1.82 -3.41
N ASP A 10 14.69 0.76 -4.19
CA ASP A 10 15.48 0.43 -5.38
C ASP A 10 15.11 1.33 -6.59
N HIS A 11 13.98 2.03 -6.51
CA HIS A 11 13.39 2.83 -7.60
C HIS A 11 12.99 4.24 -7.13
N PRO A 12 13.95 5.12 -6.77
CA PRO A 12 13.68 6.43 -6.17
C PRO A 12 12.98 7.45 -7.09
N HIS A 13 12.73 7.09 -8.35
CA HIS A 13 12.00 7.90 -9.33
C HIS A 13 10.50 7.60 -9.34
N LEU A 14 10.06 6.51 -8.71
CA LEU A 14 8.65 6.19 -8.56
C LEU A 14 8.04 7.09 -7.48
N PRO A 15 6.76 7.48 -7.62
CA PRO A 15 6.11 8.30 -6.61
C PRO A 15 5.88 7.51 -5.32
N GLU A 16 5.70 8.24 -4.22
CA GLU A 16 5.08 7.68 -3.02
C GLU A 16 3.58 7.51 -3.28
N PRO A 17 3.00 6.33 -3.06
CA PRO A 17 1.59 6.11 -3.32
C PRO A 17 0.70 6.75 -2.26
N GLY A 18 -0.52 7.13 -2.64
CA GLY A 18 -1.53 7.70 -1.73
C GLY A 18 -2.22 6.66 -0.85
N GLU A 19 -2.88 7.16 0.21
CA GLU A 19 -3.66 6.40 1.20
C GLU A 19 -4.98 7.14 1.50
N ASP A 20 -5.79 7.36 0.45
CA ASP A 20 -7.03 8.13 0.54
C ASP A 20 -8.28 7.26 0.79
N GLY A 21 -8.09 5.95 0.99
CA GLY A 21 -9.17 4.99 1.17
C GLY A 21 -9.68 4.91 2.61
N ASP A 22 -10.97 4.62 2.76
CA ASP A 22 -11.62 4.49 4.08
C ASP A 22 -11.41 3.09 4.73
N THR A 23 -10.66 2.19 4.08
CA THR A 23 -10.37 0.83 4.59
C THR A 23 -8.94 0.40 4.24
N PHE A 24 -8.37 -0.50 5.05
CA PHE A 24 -7.04 -1.09 4.76
C PHE A 24 -6.98 -1.74 3.38
N GLU A 25 -8.04 -2.45 2.97
CA GLU A 25 -8.11 -3.06 1.64
C GLU A 25 -8.07 -2.00 0.53
N ALA A 26 -8.79 -0.88 0.69
CA ALA A 26 -8.81 0.20 -0.28
C ALA A 26 -7.42 0.87 -0.42
N ASN A 27 -6.75 1.13 0.70
CA ASN A 27 -5.40 1.70 0.72
C ASN A 27 -4.37 0.75 0.09
N ALA A 28 -4.37 -0.53 0.48
CA ALA A 28 -3.47 -1.52 -0.11
C ALA A 28 -3.68 -1.63 -1.64
N LEU A 29 -4.93 -1.60 -2.10
CA LEU A 29 -5.26 -1.65 -3.52
C LEU A 29 -4.86 -0.36 -4.27
N GLN A 30 -5.04 0.81 -3.66
CA GLN A 30 -4.59 2.10 -4.20
C GLN A 30 -3.07 2.08 -4.39
N LYS A 31 -2.32 1.74 -3.33
CA LYS A 31 -0.86 1.64 -3.36
C LYS A 31 -0.35 0.73 -4.46
N ALA A 32 -0.91 -0.47 -4.59
CA ALA A 32 -0.51 -1.42 -5.63
C ALA A 32 -0.80 -0.90 -7.04
N ARG A 33 -1.98 -0.29 -7.27
CA ARG A 33 -2.39 0.21 -8.59
C ARG A 33 -1.60 1.43 -9.03
N GLU A 34 -1.33 2.36 -8.11
CA GLU A 34 -0.58 3.57 -8.43
C GLU A 34 0.86 3.26 -8.83
N ILE A 35 1.56 2.44 -8.05
CA ILE A 35 2.92 2.01 -8.41
C ILE A 35 2.91 1.19 -9.69
N HIS A 36 1.93 0.29 -9.88
CA HIS A 36 1.80 -0.48 -11.12
C HIS A 36 1.64 0.43 -12.36
N ALA A 37 0.88 1.52 -12.24
CA ALA A 37 0.67 2.47 -13.33
C ALA A 37 1.98 3.13 -13.80
N HIS A 38 2.95 3.30 -12.90
CA HIS A 38 4.26 3.88 -13.18
C HIS A 38 5.30 2.81 -13.57
N ALA A 39 5.42 1.73 -12.79
CA ALA A 39 6.46 0.70 -12.94
C ALA A 39 6.17 -0.34 -14.04
N ARG A 40 4.89 -0.52 -14.43
CA ARG A 40 4.44 -1.50 -15.45
C ARG A 40 4.83 -2.96 -15.18
N VAL A 41 4.96 -3.32 -13.91
CA VAL A 41 5.23 -4.68 -13.42
C VAL A 41 4.19 -5.12 -12.39
N PRO A 42 4.07 -6.41 -12.06
CA PRO A 42 3.26 -6.84 -10.91
C PRO A 42 3.74 -6.16 -9.62
N VAL A 43 2.79 -5.64 -8.84
CA VAL A 43 3.04 -4.95 -7.56
C VAL A 43 2.21 -5.60 -6.48
N ILE A 44 2.81 -5.77 -5.30
CA ILE A 44 2.13 -6.15 -4.06
C ILE A 44 2.28 -4.96 -3.10
N ALA A 45 1.19 -4.61 -2.43
CA ALA A 45 1.19 -3.62 -1.37
C ALA A 45 0.37 -4.16 -0.19
N ASP A 46 0.63 -3.59 0.98
CA ASP A 46 -0.03 -3.92 2.24
C ASP A 46 -0.45 -2.61 2.92
N ASP A 47 -1.51 -2.67 3.72
CA ASP A 47 -1.97 -1.58 4.57
C ASP A 47 -2.49 -2.16 5.88
N SER A 48 -2.01 -1.61 6.99
CA SER A 48 -2.26 -2.14 8.33
C SER A 48 -2.38 -0.99 9.31
N GLY A 49 -3.12 -1.23 10.40
CA GLY A 49 -3.31 -0.24 11.45
C GLY A 49 -3.69 -0.87 12.78
N LEU A 50 -4.11 -0.02 13.71
CA LEU A 50 -4.59 -0.44 15.03
C LEU A 50 -6.10 -0.22 15.11
N GLU A 51 -6.83 -1.26 15.48
CA GLU A 51 -8.24 -1.15 15.82
C GLU A 51 -8.44 -1.40 17.31
N VAL A 52 -9.00 -0.43 18.02
CA VAL A 52 -9.31 -0.55 19.45
C VAL A 52 -10.81 -0.69 19.64
N THR A 53 -11.25 -1.84 20.16
CA THR A 53 -12.67 -2.12 20.40
C THR A 53 -13.34 -1.08 21.29
N ALA A 54 -12.65 -0.58 22.32
CA ALA A 54 -13.19 0.44 23.23
C ALA A 54 -13.30 1.84 22.60
N LEU A 55 -12.73 2.03 21.41
CA LEU A 55 -12.77 3.27 20.63
C LEU A 55 -13.51 3.06 19.30
N ASP A 56 -14.42 2.08 19.24
CA ASP A 56 -15.19 1.74 18.04
C ASP A 56 -14.33 1.49 16.79
N GLY A 57 -13.16 0.86 16.98
CA GLY A 57 -12.23 0.52 15.90
C GLY A 57 -11.18 1.59 15.58
N ALA A 58 -11.22 2.76 16.25
CA ALA A 58 -10.21 3.79 16.05
C ALA A 58 -8.81 3.36 16.58
N PRO A 59 -7.72 3.88 15.98
CA PRO A 59 -7.70 4.84 14.87
C PRO A 59 -7.98 4.24 13.48
N GLY A 60 -7.89 2.92 13.32
CA GLY A 60 -8.12 2.26 12.03
C GLY A 60 -7.05 2.65 11.01
N VAL A 61 -7.47 3.28 9.91
CA VAL A 61 -6.61 3.77 8.82
C VAL A 61 -5.92 5.11 9.11
N HIS A 62 -6.03 5.64 10.33
CA HIS A 62 -5.53 6.97 10.72
C HIS A 62 -4.38 6.94 11.74
#